data_AF-A0A7X6UYD4-F1
#
_entry.id   AF-A0A7X6UYD4-F1
#
_cell.length_a   1.000
_cell.length_b   1.000
_cell.length_c   1.000
_cell.angle_alpha   90.00
_cell.angle_beta   90.00
_cell.angle_gamma   90.00
#
_symmetry.space_group_name_H-M   'P 1'
#
loop_
_entity.id
_entity.type
_entity.pdbx_description
1 polymer ?
#
loop_
_entity_poly.entity_id
_entity_poly.type
_entity_poly.pdbx_seq_one_letter_code
_entity_poly.pdbx_strand_id
1 'polypeptide(L)'
;MGFSRLKVNDWVYMPGDSFVGTIKSRFRLKDKEVYNIIREDGSETSYSTPVITDYAPHANLFFRLLPAYTYGTRIGDPIFHIHRNTFGKAVGLIYGKNDRLAVQLADNSIILLELPPAMQIAPNKTLIEEAQHALKTQLADEADGIALSANLGVLVAQGTCKYLSSISKLKNILAQIPGVRGVMDNIVVQPPERYSDEIITNQIKKLIWSYQNSVFNVKLKCENGNVEINALCRNETTRRELPDILEKTPGLITLSVNLRIKSEDEFEQRNKALKMAQNLRKNPALQGTQIRIAYLDNTATLEGLVTSASQKQAATLAAIWSNKNLKIINNISVIDHIQGNAYIKVA
;
A
#
# COMPACT_ATOMS: atom_id res chain seq x y z
N MET A 1 -6.30 13.55 3.98
CA MET A 1 -6.74 13.93 2.62
C MET A 1 -8.25 13.72 2.55
N GLY A 2 -9.00 14.82 2.62
CA GLY A 2 -10.44 14.80 2.86
C GLY A 2 -11.25 14.76 1.58
N PHE A 3 -11.42 13.59 0.97
CA PHE A 3 -12.50 13.41 0.00
C PHE A 3 -13.84 13.40 0.73
N SER A 4 -14.88 13.96 0.13
CA SER A 4 -16.25 13.70 0.59
C SER A 4 -16.49 12.19 0.67
N ARG A 5 -16.89 11.74 1.86
CA ARG A 5 -17.13 10.33 2.18
C ARG A 5 -18.58 9.90 1.95
N LEU A 6 -19.35 10.77 1.29
CA LEU A 6 -20.71 10.48 0.86
C LEU A 6 -20.67 9.56 -0.36
N LYS A 7 -21.57 8.58 -0.35
CA LYS A 7 -21.71 7.51 -1.34
C LYS A 7 -23.10 7.54 -1.95
N VAL A 8 -23.24 6.90 -3.11
CA VAL A 8 -24.56 6.59 -3.68
C VAL A 8 -25.38 5.82 -2.63
N ASN A 9 -26.66 6.15 -2.53
CA ASN A 9 -27.64 5.67 -1.55
C ASN A 9 -27.48 6.21 -0.11
N ASP A 10 -26.52 7.10 0.16
CA ASP A 10 -26.55 7.85 1.43
C ASP A 10 -27.73 8.83 1.41
N TRP A 11 -28.53 8.86 2.48
CA TRP A 11 -29.46 9.95 2.72
C TRP A 11 -28.72 11.12 3.34
N VAL A 12 -28.96 12.28 2.77
CA VAL A 12 -28.29 13.51 3.14
C VAL A 12 -29.29 14.63 3.33
N TYR A 13 -28.93 15.53 4.23
CA TYR A 13 -29.60 16.81 4.38
C TYR A 13 -28.71 17.91 3.80
N MET A 14 -29.31 18.83 3.05
CA MET A 14 -28.67 20.07 2.64
C MET A 14 -29.33 21.24 3.40
N PRO A 15 -28.56 22.19 3.94
CA PRO A 15 -29.12 23.37 4.58
C PRO A 15 -30.06 24.12 3.64
N GLY A 16 -31.27 24.41 4.12
CA GLY A 16 -32.30 25.13 3.36
C GLY A 16 -33.30 24.23 2.65
N ASP A 17 -33.08 22.91 2.61
CA ASP A 17 -34.09 21.99 2.08
C ASP A 17 -35.20 21.72 3.10
N SER A 18 -36.42 21.56 2.58
CA SER A 18 -37.60 21.15 3.36
C SER A 18 -37.59 19.65 3.71
N PHE A 19 -36.91 18.83 2.89
CA PHE A 19 -36.89 17.37 3.03
C PHE A 19 -35.50 16.78 2.76
N VAL A 20 -35.28 15.58 3.29
CA VAL A 20 -34.08 14.79 3.05
C VAL A 20 -34.03 14.27 1.61
N GLY A 21 -32.83 14.01 1.09
CA GLY A 21 -32.66 13.44 -0.24
C GLY A 21 -31.68 12.27 -0.23
N THR A 22 -31.76 11.42 -1.24
CA THR A 22 -30.85 10.28 -1.42
C THR A 22 -29.88 10.56 -2.55
N ILE A 23 -28.59 10.31 -2.36
CA ILE A 23 -27.60 10.45 -3.44
C ILE A 23 -27.83 9.35 -4.48
N LYS A 24 -28.38 9.70 -5.64
CA LYS A 24 -28.60 8.80 -6.78
C LYS A 24 -27.32 8.53 -7.55
N SER A 25 -26.50 9.57 -7.78
CA SER A 25 -25.20 9.41 -8.44
C SER A 25 -24.20 10.48 -7.98
N ARG A 26 -22.92 10.12 -8.07
CA ARG A 26 -21.78 10.98 -7.76
C ARG A 26 -20.73 10.82 -8.85
N PHE A 27 -20.23 11.94 -9.36
CA PHE A 27 -19.06 11.94 -10.25
C PHE A 27 -18.16 13.12 -9.96
N ARG A 28 -16.88 12.95 -10.29
CA ARG A 28 -15.85 13.95 -10.04
C ARG A 28 -15.28 14.45 -11.36
N LEU A 29 -15.27 15.76 -11.50
CA LEU A 29 -14.61 16.50 -12.57
C LEU A 29 -13.29 17.07 -12.04
N LYS A 30 -12.52 17.75 -12.91
CA LYS A 30 -11.16 18.24 -12.59
C LYS A 30 -11.13 19.17 -11.37
N ASP A 31 -12.15 20.01 -11.23
CA ASP A 31 -12.24 21.10 -10.25
C ASP A 31 -13.46 20.99 -9.32
N LYS A 32 -14.42 20.10 -9.61
CA LYS A 32 -15.66 19.96 -8.85
C LYS A 32 -16.14 18.52 -8.71
N GLU A 33 -16.83 18.24 -7.62
CA GLU A 33 -17.67 17.05 -7.45
C GLU A 33 -19.13 17.40 -7.71
N VAL A 34 -19.85 16.47 -8.35
CA VAL A 34 -21.28 16.63 -8.66
C VAL A 34 -22.05 15.49 -8.01
N TYR A 35 -23.16 15.86 -7.37
CA TYR A 35 -24.08 14.99 -6.65
C TYR A 35 -25.48 15.17 -7.24
N ASN A 36 -26.07 14.09 -7.73
CA ASN A 36 -27.47 14.06 -8.11
C ASN A 36 -28.27 13.44 -6.97
N ILE A 37 -29.25 14.18 -6.47
CA ILE A 37 -30.06 13.81 -5.32
C ILE A 37 -31.48 13.58 -5.78
N ILE A 38 -32.02 12.41 -5.46
CA ILE A 38 -33.44 12.08 -5.64
C ILE A 38 -34.19 12.34 -4.34
N ARG A 39 -35.35 12.99 -4.44
CA ARG A 39 -36.25 13.31 -3.32
C ARG A 39 -37.39 12.29 -3.23
N GLU A 40 -38.13 12.32 -2.12
CA GLU A 40 -39.28 11.41 -1.93
C GLU A 40 -40.39 11.60 -2.97
N ASP A 41 -40.59 12.82 -3.47
CA ASP A 41 -41.54 13.14 -4.54
C ASP A 41 -41.06 12.72 -5.94
N GLY A 42 -39.89 12.07 -6.02
CA GLY A 42 -39.26 11.64 -7.27
C GLY A 42 -38.52 12.75 -8.01
N SER A 43 -38.51 13.98 -7.51
CA SER A 43 -37.74 15.07 -8.11
C SER A 43 -36.23 14.82 -7.98
N GLU A 44 -35.48 15.25 -8.99
CA GLU A 44 -34.03 15.13 -9.02
C GLU A 44 -33.38 16.52 -9.04
N THR A 45 -32.39 16.69 -8.18
CA THR A 45 -31.65 17.95 -8.04
C THR A 45 -30.16 17.67 -8.16
N SER A 46 -29.48 18.43 -9.02
CA SER A 46 -28.04 18.31 -9.25
C SER A 46 -27.31 19.41 -8.53
N TYR A 47 -26.31 19.05 -7.74
CA TYR A 47 -25.49 19.97 -6.97
C TYR A 47 -24.02 19.77 -7.28
N SER A 48 -23.26 20.87 -7.28
CA SER A 48 -21.82 20.82 -7.47
C SER A 48 -21.10 21.57 -6.37
N THR A 49 -20.02 20.96 -5.86
CA THR A 49 -19.10 21.57 -4.90
C THR A 49 -17.69 21.53 -5.47
N PRO A 50 -16.83 22.52 -5.21
CA PRO A 50 -15.41 22.44 -5.54
C PRO A 50 -14.78 21.15 -4.99
N VAL A 51 -13.76 20.63 -5.67
CA VAL A 51 -12.95 19.52 -5.13
C VAL A 51 -12.24 20.02 -3.87
N ILE A 52 -12.69 19.51 -2.72
CA ILE A 52 -12.10 19.83 -1.43
C ILE A 52 -10.81 19.03 -1.28
N THR A 53 -9.66 19.73 -1.30
CA THR A 53 -8.33 19.12 -1.07
C THR A 53 -7.95 19.10 0.40
N ASP A 54 -8.47 20.06 1.18
CA ASP A 54 -8.17 20.27 2.60
C ASP A 54 -9.44 20.19 3.46
N TYR A 55 -9.33 19.67 4.70
CA TYR A 55 -10.49 19.44 5.56
C TYR A 55 -11.18 20.76 5.96
N ALA A 56 -12.40 20.99 5.45
CA ALA A 56 -13.24 22.12 5.83
C ALA A 56 -14.64 21.62 6.24
N PRO A 57 -15.02 21.66 7.54
CA PRO A 57 -16.25 21.04 8.05
C PRO A 57 -17.55 21.63 7.47
N HIS A 58 -17.49 22.84 6.91
CA HIS A 58 -18.62 23.53 6.27
C HIS A 58 -18.51 23.61 4.73
N ALA A 59 -17.45 23.04 4.13
CA ALA A 59 -17.32 23.02 2.67
C ALA A 59 -18.19 21.92 2.03
N ASN A 60 -18.65 20.94 2.82
CA ASN A 60 -19.66 19.99 2.39
C ASN A 60 -21.04 20.64 2.58
N LEU A 61 -21.73 20.91 1.48
CA LEU A 61 -23.15 21.34 1.51
C LEU A 61 -24.08 20.24 2.06
N PHE A 62 -23.58 19.01 2.22
CA PHE A 62 -24.36 17.84 2.57
C PHE A 62 -23.92 17.23 3.90
N PHE A 63 -24.90 16.81 4.68
CA PHE A 63 -24.72 16.23 6.01
C PHE A 63 -25.33 14.83 6.08
N ARG A 64 -24.63 13.88 6.73
CA ARG A 64 -25.21 12.57 7.06
C ARG A 64 -26.36 12.75 8.05
N LEU A 65 -27.42 11.99 7.88
CA LEU A 65 -28.64 12.12 8.67
C LEU A 65 -28.67 11.22 9.89
N LEU A 66 -28.66 11.79 11.10
CA LEU A 66 -28.72 11.01 12.34
C LEU A 66 -30.05 11.19 13.07
N PRO A 67 -30.58 10.13 13.71
CA PRO A 67 -29.93 8.83 13.98
C PRO A 67 -30.03 7.79 12.86
N ALA A 68 -30.74 8.06 11.75
CA ALA A 68 -31.00 7.10 10.67
C ALA A 68 -29.71 6.47 10.07
N TYR A 69 -28.63 7.25 9.97
CA TYR A 69 -27.31 6.85 9.44
C TYR A 69 -26.25 6.66 10.53
N THR A 70 -26.63 6.16 11.70
CA THR A 70 -25.62 5.87 12.74
C THR A 70 -24.61 4.84 12.22
N TYR A 71 -25.07 3.88 11.41
CA TYR A 71 -24.20 2.94 10.70
C TYR A 71 -23.49 3.59 9.51
N GLY A 72 -22.20 3.26 9.32
CA GLY A 72 -21.39 3.72 8.19
C GLY A 72 -20.82 5.13 8.34
N THR A 73 -21.29 5.90 9.33
CA THR A 73 -20.71 7.19 9.70
C THR A 73 -19.29 7.01 10.22
N ARG A 74 -18.34 7.74 9.61
CA ARG A 74 -16.92 7.69 9.97
C ARG A 74 -16.56 8.89 10.83
N ILE A 75 -15.52 8.73 11.67
CA ILE A 75 -14.94 9.85 12.42
C ILE A 75 -14.54 10.95 11.45
N GLY A 76 -15.05 12.15 11.68
CA GLY A 76 -14.85 13.32 10.84
C GLY A 76 -16.02 13.66 9.94
N ASP A 77 -17.01 12.77 9.78
CA ASP A 77 -18.15 13.03 8.90
C ASP A 77 -19.02 14.16 9.49
N PRO A 78 -19.46 15.13 8.67
CA PRO A 78 -20.42 16.14 9.07
C PRO A 78 -21.81 15.50 9.19
N ILE A 79 -22.53 15.84 10.26
CA ILE A 79 -23.84 15.25 10.56
C ILE A 79 -24.89 16.32 10.76
N PHE A 80 -26.13 15.97 10.45
CA PHE A 80 -27.33 16.69 10.84
C PHE A 80 -28.18 15.78 11.72
N HIS A 81 -28.48 16.23 12.93
CA HIS A 81 -29.24 15.47 13.90
C HIS A 81 -30.72 15.86 13.83
N ILE A 82 -31.54 14.99 13.24
CA ILE A 82 -32.94 15.26 12.88
C ILE A 82 -33.76 15.72 14.09
N HIS A 83 -33.74 14.94 15.18
CA HIS A 83 -34.58 15.23 16.35
C HIS A 83 -34.16 16.47 17.13
N ARG A 84 -32.89 16.88 17.00
CA ARG A 84 -32.35 18.07 17.70
C ARG A 84 -32.25 19.28 16.77
N ASN A 85 -32.58 19.10 15.50
CA ASN A 85 -32.49 20.11 14.45
C ASN A 85 -31.18 20.91 14.50
N THR A 86 -30.05 20.22 14.59
CA THR A 86 -28.74 20.84 14.75
C THR A 86 -27.64 20.07 14.02
N PHE A 87 -26.58 20.78 13.65
CA PHE A 87 -25.42 20.22 12.98
C PHE A 87 -24.38 19.73 13.98
N GLY A 88 -23.51 18.84 13.52
CA GLY A 88 -22.39 18.37 14.31
C GLY A 88 -21.37 17.61 13.48
N LYS A 89 -20.54 16.85 14.18
CA LYS A 89 -19.48 16.04 13.61
C LYS A 89 -19.34 14.73 14.37
N ALA A 90 -19.17 13.63 13.64
CA ALA A 90 -18.76 12.37 14.26
C ALA A 90 -17.33 12.49 14.78
N VAL A 91 -17.13 12.29 16.09
CA VAL A 91 -15.83 12.50 16.76
C VAL A 91 -15.21 11.23 17.32
N GLY A 92 -15.98 10.15 17.46
CA GLY A 92 -15.43 8.90 17.96
C GLY A 92 -16.39 7.72 17.88
N LEU A 93 -15.85 6.53 18.11
CA LEU A 93 -16.59 5.33 18.43
C LEU A 93 -16.21 4.92 19.85
N ILE A 94 -17.21 4.65 20.68
CA ILE A 94 -17.04 4.17 22.04
C ILE A 94 -17.46 2.71 22.04
N TYR A 95 -16.55 1.84 22.47
CA TYR A 95 -16.77 0.40 22.51
C TYR A 95 -17.06 -0.05 23.94
N GLY A 96 -18.00 -0.98 24.10
CA GLY A 96 -18.40 -1.45 25.43
C GLY A 96 -19.59 -2.39 25.40
N LYS A 97 -20.48 -2.27 26.39
CA LYS A 97 -21.71 -3.08 26.46
C LYS A 97 -22.60 -2.89 25.22
N ASN A 98 -22.76 -1.62 24.81
CA ASN A 98 -23.35 -1.23 23.54
C ASN A 98 -22.35 -0.26 22.90
N ASP A 99 -21.89 -0.60 21.71
CA ASP A 99 -21.08 0.27 20.89
C ASP A 99 -21.88 1.50 20.47
N ARG A 100 -21.24 2.67 20.56
CA ARG A 100 -21.88 3.96 20.33
C ARG A 100 -21.04 4.83 19.40
N LEU A 101 -21.70 5.56 18.54
CA LEU A 101 -21.14 6.69 17.82
C LEU A 101 -21.19 7.94 18.70
N ALA A 102 -20.04 8.57 18.92
CA ALA A 102 -19.95 9.86 19.56
C ALA A 102 -20.00 10.97 18.52
N VAL A 103 -20.93 11.89 18.70
CA VAL A 103 -21.14 13.04 17.82
C VAL A 103 -21.08 14.31 18.66
N GLN A 104 -20.22 15.23 18.27
CA GLN A 104 -20.15 16.57 18.84
C GLN A 104 -21.05 17.50 18.04
N LEU A 105 -22.02 18.13 18.70
CA LEU A 105 -22.94 19.09 18.08
C LEU A 105 -22.33 20.50 18.04
N ALA A 106 -22.98 21.41 17.32
CA ALA A 106 -22.52 22.79 17.14
C ALA A 106 -22.38 23.59 18.45
N ASP A 107 -23.13 23.23 19.48
CA ASP A 107 -23.04 23.80 20.84
C ASP A 107 -21.94 23.16 21.71
N ASN A 108 -21.07 22.35 21.10
CA ASN A 108 -20.04 21.53 21.73
C ASN A 108 -20.55 20.39 22.63
N SER A 109 -21.86 20.16 22.73
CA SER A 109 -22.38 19.00 23.45
C SER A 109 -22.05 17.70 22.71
N ILE A 110 -21.78 16.63 23.45
CA ILE A 110 -21.55 15.29 22.88
C ILE A 110 -22.81 14.46 23.08
N ILE A 111 -23.32 13.92 21.98
CA ILE A 111 -24.36 12.89 22.01
C ILE A 111 -23.75 11.53 21.69
N LEU A 112 -24.27 10.49 22.33
CA LEU A 112 -23.91 9.11 22.10
C LEU A 112 -25.10 8.39 21.47
N LEU A 113 -24.92 7.87 20.26
CA LEU A 113 -25.94 7.13 19.54
C LEU A 113 -25.54 5.66 19.50
N GLU A 114 -26.40 4.78 20.01
CA GLU A 114 -26.14 3.34 19.96
C GLU A 114 -26.10 2.87 18.51
N LEU A 115 -25.09 2.07 18.17
CA LEU A 115 -25.03 1.42 16.87
C LEU A 115 -26.17 0.40 16.75
N PRO A 116 -26.72 0.17 15.54
CA PRO A 116 -27.75 -0.85 15.36
C PRO A 116 -27.22 -2.25 15.72
N PRO A 117 -28.08 -3.19 16.15
CA PRO A 117 -27.66 -4.53 16.60
C PRO A 117 -26.75 -5.27 15.63
N ALA A 118 -26.99 -5.16 14.31
CA ALA A 118 -26.16 -5.77 13.27
C ALA A 118 -24.71 -5.24 13.22
N MET A 119 -24.45 -4.13 13.89
CA MET A 119 -23.16 -3.43 13.94
C MET A 119 -22.55 -3.38 15.33
N GLN A 120 -23.26 -3.93 16.31
CA GLN A 120 -22.70 -4.21 17.61
C GLN A 120 -21.63 -5.27 17.44
N ILE A 121 -20.57 -5.14 18.22
CA ILE A 121 -19.56 -6.17 18.27
C ILE A 121 -20.18 -7.48 18.75
N ALA A 122 -19.78 -8.59 18.13
CA ALA A 122 -20.20 -9.89 18.61
C ALA A 122 -19.69 -10.08 20.06
N PRO A 123 -20.49 -10.70 20.94
CA PRO A 123 -20.06 -11.01 22.29
C PRO A 123 -18.74 -11.80 22.28
N ASN A 124 -17.86 -11.52 23.24
CA ASN A 124 -16.56 -12.20 23.35
C ASN A 124 -16.69 -13.72 23.27
N LYS A 125 -17.72 -14.30 23.91
CA LYS A 125 -18.01 -15.74 23.87
C LYS A 125 -18.25 -16.24 22.44
N THR A 126 -19.09 -15.54 21.68
CA THR A 126 -19.40 -15.88 20.28
C THR A 126 -18.15 -15.79 19.41
N LEU A 127 -17.35 -14.72 19.55
CA LEU A 127 -16.09 -14.57 18.83
C LEU A 127 -15.11 -15.72 19.14
N ILE A 128 -15.02 -16.13 20.41
CA ILE A 128 -14.17 -17.25 20.82
C ILE A 128 -14.68 -18.57 20.23
N GLU A 129 -15.99 -18.84 20.28
CA GLU A 129 -16.58 -20.07 19.74
C GLU A 129 -16.38 -20.18 18.22
N GLU A 130 -16.63 -19.09 17.48
CA GLU A 130 -16.38 -19.03 16.03
C GLU A 130 -14.89 -19.19 15.71
N ALA A 131 -14.02 -18.56 16.49
CA ALA A 131 -12.57 -18.69 16.34
C ALA A 131 -12.07 -20.11 16.61
N GLN A 132 -12.54 -20.74 17.68
CA GLN A 132 -12.22 -22.12 17.99
C GLN A 132 -12.70 -23.06 16.88
N HIS A 133 -13.92 -22.85 16.37
CA HIS A 133 -14.44 -23.63 15.26
C HIS A 133 -13.59 -23.44 13.99
N ALA A 134 -13.24 -22.21 13.64
CA ALA A 134 -12.42 -21.90 12.47
C ALA A 134 -11.02 -22.52 12.57
N LEU A 135 -10.37 -22.44 13.74
CA LEU A 135 -9.06 -23.08 13.97
C LEU A 135 -9.16 -24.60 13.90
N LYS A 136 -10.16 -25.23 14.54
CA LYS A 136 -10.34 -26.68 14.46
C LYS A 136 -10.59 -27.17 13.03
N THR A 137 -11.24 -26.35 12.21
CA THR A 137 -11.56 -26.71 10.82
C THR A 137 -10.35 -26.57 9.90
N GLN A 138 -9.55 -25.50 10.06
CA GLN A 138 -8.52 -25.13 9.08
C GLN A 138 -7.08 -25.38 9.57
N LEU A 139 -6.91 -25.59 10.88
CA LEU A 139 -5.62 -25.76 11.56
C LEU A 139 -5.73 -26.78 12.71
N ALA A 140 -6.40 -27.91 12.46
CA ALA A 140 -6.74 -28.92 13.46
C ALA A 140 -5.53 -29.38 14.30
N ASP A 141 -4.39 -29.62 13.65
CA ASP A 141 -3.17 -30.18 14.28
C ASP A 141 -2.49 -29.25 15.30
N GLU A 142 -2.86 -27.97 15.31
CA GLU A 142 -2.32 -26.93 16.19
C GLU A 142 -3.38 -26.40 17.15
N ALA A 143 -4.67 -26.53 16.82
CA ALA A 143 -5.79 -25.88 17.51
C ALA A 143 -5.82 -26.16 19.02
N ASP A 144 -5.48 -27.39 19.43
CA ASP A 144 -5.47 -27.80 20.84
C ASP A 144 -4.35 -27.14 21.66
N GLY A 145 -3.28 -26.69 21.00
CA GLY A 145 -2.17 -25.97 21.63
C GLY A 145 -2.42 -24.47 21.80
N ILE A 146 -3.59 -23.98 21.39
CA ILE A 146 -3.90 -22.55 21.32
C ILE A 146 -5.09 -22.21 22.23
N ALA A 147 -4.83 -21.42 23.26
CA ALA A 147 -5.84 -20.77 24.06
C ALA A 147 -6.26 -19.44 23.41
N LEU A 148 -7.57 -19.19 23.40
CA LEU A 148 -8.17 -17.97 22.84
C LEU A 148 -8.87 -17.17 23.94
N SER A 149 -8.70 -15.86 23.89
CA SER A 149 -9.54 -14.91 24.62
C SER A 149 -9.94 -13.76 23.71
N ALA A 150 -11.03 -13.07 24.04
CA ALA A 150 -11.52 -11.94 23.26
C ALA A 150 -11.79 -10.76 24.19
N ASN A 151 -11.46 -9.56 23.74
CA ASN A 151 -11.84 -8.32 24.41
C ASN A 151 -12.08 -7.21 23.40
N LEU A 152 -13.26 -6.59 23.43
CA LEU A 152 -13.65 -5.50 22.51
C LEU A 152 -13.35 -5.84 21.03
N GLY A 153 -13.53 -7.12 20.66
CA GLY A 153 -13.34 -7.65 19.31
C GLY A 153 -11.89 -7.87 18.92
N VAL A 154 -10.96 -7.69 19.85
CA VAL A 154 -9.58 -8.13 19.68
C VAL A 154 -9.47 -9.56 20.19
N LEU A 155 -9.10 -10.48 19.30
CA LEU A 155 -8.77 -11.85 19.69
C LEU A 155 -7.32 -11.92 20.14
N VAL A 156 -7.08 -12.58 21.26
CA VAL A 156 -5.73 -12.87 21.77
C VAL A 156 -5.52 -14.37 21.73
N ALA A 157 -4.54 -14.81 20.94
CA ALA A 157 -4.15 -16.21 20.83
C ALA A 157 -2.86 -16.45 21.63
N GLN A 158 -2.85 -17.44 22.51
CA GLN A 158 -1.71 -17.79 23.36
C GLN A 158 -1.46 -19.28 23.30
N GLY A 159 -0.18 -19.69 23.34
CA GLY A 159 0.19 -21.10 23.33
C GLY A 159 1.31 -21.39 22.37
N THR A 160 1.29 -22.56 21.74
CA THR A 160 2.38 -23.05 20.91
C THR A 160 1.90 -23.53 19.55
N CYS A 161 2.77 -23.46 18.56
CA CYS A 161 2.58 -24.08 17.25
C CYS A 161 3.84 -24.86 16.86
N LYS A 162 3.67 -25.94 16.11
CA LYS A 162 4.77 -26.77 15.63
C LYS A 162 5.60 -26.07 14.55
N TYR A 163 4.98 -25.20 13.75
CA TYR A 163 5.62 -24.56 12.60
C TYR A 163 5.38 -23.05 12.60
N LEU A 164 6.37 -22.29 12.12
CA LEU A 164 6.25 -20.84 11.97
C LEU A 164 5.10 -20.47 11.01
N SER A 165 4.97 -21.16 9.87
CA SER A 165 3.86 -20.93 8.93
C SER A 165 2.46 -21.14 9.53
N SER A 166 2.32 -21.92 10.61
CA SER A 166 1.06 -22.08 11.33
C SER A 166 0.62 -20.78 12.01
N ILE A 167 1.57 -19.96 12.48
CA ILE A 167 1.27 -18.65 13.11
C ILE A 167 0.68 -17.69 12.09
N SER A 168 1.29 -17.59 10.90
CA SER A 168 0.79 -16.73 9.82
C SER A 168 -0.61 -17.16 9.35
N LYS A 169 -0.83 -18.48 9.21
CA LYS A 169 -2.16 -19.03 8.90
C LYS A 169 -3.18 -18.73 9.99
N LEU A 170 -2.83 -18.94 11.26
CA LEU A 170 -3.67 -18.65 12.41
C LEU A 170 -4.14 -17.19 12.41
N LYS A 171 -3.21 -16.24 12.22
CA LYS A 171 -3.56 -14.80 12.13
C LYS A 171 -4.56 -14.53 11.03
N ASN A 172 -4.34 -15.10 9.85
CA ASN A 172 -5.22 -14.91 8.71
C ASN A 172 -6.62 -15.50 8.96
N ILE A 173 -6.70 -16.70 9.55
CA ILE A 173 -7.97 -17.34 9.90
C ILE A 173 -8.74 -16.47 10.91
N LEU A 174 -8.08 -16.05 11.99
CA LEU A 174 -8.72 -15.27 13.05
C LEU A 174 -9.14 -13.88 12.58
N ALA A 175 -8.36 -13.23 11.72
CA ALA A 175 -8.67 -11.91 11.17
C ALA A 175 -9.86 -11.91 10.18
N GLN A 176 -10.22 -13.08 9.63
CA GLN A 176 -11.35 -13.22 8.71
C GLN A 176 -12.68 -13.44 9.42
N ILE A 177 -12.68 -13.68 10.72
CA ILE A 177 -13.91 -13.91 11.50
C ILE A 177 -14.72 -12.60 11.56
N PRO A 178 -15.99 -12.61 11.15
CA PRO A 178 -16.84 -11.42 11.22
C PRO A 178 -16.87 -10.81 12.62
N GLY A 179 -16.66 -9.49 12.71
CA GLY A 179 -16.67 -8.76 13.99
C GLY A 179 -15.33 -8.73 14.72
N VAL A 180 -14.32 -9.50 14.28
CA VAL A 180 -12.94 -9.34 14.76
C VAL A 180 -12.35 -8.03 14.24
N ARG A 181 -11.80 -7.24 15.14
CA ARG A 181 -11.17 -5.93 14.86
C ARG A 181 -9.66 -6.00 14.82
N GLY A 182 -9.09 -7.00 15.46
CA GLY A 182 -7.66 -7.22 15.53
C GLY A 182 -7.34 -8.57 16.14
N VAL A 183 -6.13 -9.04 15.86
CA VAL A 183 -5.60 -10.29 16.41
C VAL A 183 -4.26 -9.97 17.05
N MET A 184 -4.09 -10.36 18.30
CA MET A 184 -2.83 -10.32 19.02
C MET A 184 -2.37 -11.76 19.25
N ASP A 185 -1.17 -12.10 18.80
CA ASP A 185 -0.58 -13.42 18.98
C ASP A 185 0.55 -13.37 19.99
N ASN A 186 0.46 -14.26 20.99
CA ASN A 186 1.55 -14.62 21.89
C ASN A 186 1.84 -16.11 21.70
N ILE A 187 2.04 -16.52 20.44
CA ILE A 187 2.31 -17.92 20.06
C ILE A 187 3.82 -18.13 19.97
N VAL A 188 4.29 -19.22 20.57
CA VAL A 188 5.69 -19.65 20.49
C VAL A 188 5.82 -20.84 19.55
N VAL A 189 6.80 -20.82 18.65
CA VAL A 189 7.08 -21.98 17.78
C VAL A 189 7.86 -23.03 18.56
N GLN A 190 7.34 -24.26 18.59
CA GLN A 190 7.97 -25.44 19.20
C GLN A 190 8.00 -26.58 18.18
N PRO A 191 9.07 -26.69 17.37
CA PRO A 191 9.19 -27.76 16.38
C PRO A 191 9.07 -29.15 17.02
N PRO A 192 8.43 -30.13 16.35
CA PRO A 192 8.21 -31.47 16.90
C PRO A 192 9.52 -32.25 17.07
N GLU A 193 10.53 -31.91 16.27
CA GLU A 193 11.86 -32.51 16.29
C GLU A 193 12.92 -31.41 16.33
N ARG A 194 14.11 -31.74 16.85
CA ARG A 194 15.24 -30.81 16.82
C ARG A 194 15.90 -30.84 15.45
N TYR A 195 15.96 -29.68 14.81
CA TYR A 195 16.71 -29.47 13.58
C TYR A 195 18.01 -28.72 13.90
N SER A 196 19.12 -29.13 13.30
CA SER A 196 20.35 -28.33 13.38
C SER A 196 20.26 -27.12 12.46
N ASP A 197 20.93 -26.03 12.82
CA ASP A 197 21.00 -24.82 11.99
C ASP A 197 21.55 -25.10 10.59
N GLU A 198 22.43 -26.10 10.44
CA GLU A 198 22.96 -26.53 9.16
C GLU A 198 21.86 -27.15 8.27
N ILE A 199 21.01 -28.00 8.83
CA ILE A 199 19.88 -28.61 8.09
C ILE A 199 18.90 -27.52 7.63
N ILE A 200 18.52 -26.61 8.54
CA ILE A 200 17.61 -25.49 8.25
C ILE A 200 18.22 -24.61 7.15
N THR A 201 19.49 -24.22 7.31
CA THR A 201 20.22 -23.40 6.34
C THR A 201 20.26 -24.04 4.96
N ASN A 202 20.53 -25.35 4.87
CA ASN A 202 20.59 -26.06 3.61
C ASN A 202 19.22 -26.16 2.92
N GLN A 203 18.14 -26.36 3.67
CA GLN A 203 16.79 -26.35 3.14
C GLN A 203 16.40 -24.97 2.59
N ILE A 204 16.66 -23.91 3.35
CA ILE A 204 16.40 -22.53 2.92
C ILE A 204 17.21 -22.19 1.67
N LYS A 205 18.51 -22.54 1.62
CA LYS A 205 19.34 -22.33 0.43
C LYS A 205 18.77 -23.04 -0.79
N LYS A 206 18.30 -24.29 -0.65
CA LYS A 206 17.63 -25.03 -1.74
C LYS A 206 16.36 -24.33 -2.22
N LEU A 207 15.54 -23.81 -1.30
CA LEU A 207 14.35 -23.02 -1.65
C LEU A 207 14.71 -21.73 -2.37
N ILE A 208 15.68 -20.96 -1.87
CA ILE A 208 16.12 -19.73 -2.55
C ILE A 208 16.72 -20.05 -3.92
N TRP A 209 17.47 -21.15 -4.03
CA TRP A 209 18.00 -21.60 -5.32
C TRP A 209 16.92 -22.00 -6.30
N SER A 210 15.69 -22.39 -5.91
CA SER A 210 14.63 -22.63 -6.89
C SER A 210 14.17 -21.33 -7.58
N TYR A 211 14.46 -20.17 -6.98
CA TYR A 211 14.27 -18.83 -7.54
C TYR A 211 15.49 -18.35 -8.35
N GLN A 212 16.16 -19.25 -9.08
CA GLN A 212 17.48 -19.13 -9.73
C GLN A 212 17.82 -17.76 -10.35
N ASN A 213 16.83 -17.00 -10.82
CA ASN A 213 17.01 -15.72 -11.52
C ASN A 213 16.25 -14.52 -10.91
N SER A 214 15.65 -14.70 -9.73
CA SER A 214 14.82 -13.67 -9.09
C SER A 214 15.39 -13.17 -7.76
N VAL A 215 16.37 -13.88 -7.18
CA VAL A 215 17.00 -13.54 -5.90
C VAL A 215 18.51 -13.61 -6.02
N PHE A 216 19.23 -12.59 -5.53
CA PHE A 216 20.68 -12.47 -5.65
C PHE A 216 21.30 -11.89 -4.37
N ASN A 217 22.63 -12.02 -4.24
CA ASN A 217 23.41 -11.49 -3.11
C ASN A 217 22.87 -11.92 -1.73
N VAL A 218 22.51 -13.18 -1.62
CA VAL A 218 21.89 -13.75 -0.42
C VAL A 218 22.91 -13.84 0.71
N LYS A 219 22.64 -13.14 1.82
CA LYS A 219 23.31 -13.30 3.10
C LYS A 219 22.33 -13.95 4.07
N LEU A 220 22.63 -15.17 4.49
CA LEU A 220 21.80 -15.96 5.40
C LEU A 220 22.59 -16.22 6.69
N LYS A 221 21.94 -15.97 7.83
CA LYS A 221 22.39 -16.38 9.16
C LYS A 221 21.31 -17.23 9.80
N CYS A 222 21.71 -18.32 10.44
CA CYS A 222 20.82 -19.20 11.21
C CYS A 222 21.49 -19.47 12.55
N GLU A 223 20.78 -19.21 13.64
CA GLU A 223 21.24 -19.50 15.00
C GLU A 223 20.07 -19.96 15.87
N ASN A 224 20.16 -21.19 16.38
CA ASN A 224 19.12 -21.84 17.18
C ASN A 224 17.73 -21.76 16.52
N GLY A 225 17.65 -22.05 15.21
CA GLY A 225 16.41 -21.99 14.43
C GLY A 225 15.90 -20.58 14.12
N ASN A 226 16.60 -19.52 14.52
CA ASN A 226 16.29 -18.14 14.14
C ASN A 226 17.04 -17.79 12.85
N VAL A 227 16.30 -17.40 11.82
CA VAL A 227 16.89 -17.13 10.50
C VAL A 227 16.76 -15.66 10.13
N GLU A 228 17.87 -15.07 9.72
CA GLU A 228 17.95 -13.74 9.12
C GLU A 228 18.45 -13.85 7.68
N ILE A 229 17.70 -13.28 6.73
CA ILE A 229 18.04 -13.27 5.31
C ILE A 229 18.05 -11.83 4.82
N ASN A 230 19.19 -11.39 4.30
CA ASN A 230 19.30 -10.16 3.54
C ASN A 230 19.64 -10.51 2.10
N ALA A 231 18.78 -10.14 1.15
CA ALA A 231 19.01 -10.42 -0.26
C ALA A 231 18.42 -9.33 -1.17
N LEU A 232 18.81 -9.38 -2.44
CA LEU A 232 18.23 -8.58 -3.50
C LEU A 232 17.23 -9.43 -4.27
N CYS A 233 16.15 -8.83 -4.77
CA CYS A 233 15.20 -9.51 -5.64
C CYS A 233 14.85 -8.68 -6.88
N ARG A 234 14.36 -9.35 -7.93
CA ARG A 234 14.09 -8.73 -9.24
C ARG A 234 12.77 -7.98 -9.29
N ASN A 235 11.74 -8.48 -8.61
CA ASN A 235 10.37 -7.99 -8.74
C ASN A 235 9.59 -8.07 -7.41
N GLU A 236 8.46 -7.36 -7.40
CA GLU A 236 7.57 -7.29 -6.24
C GLU A 236 6.95 -8.65 -5.88
N THR A 237 6.67 -9.48 -6.87
CA THR A 237 6.10 -10.82 -6.67
C THR A 237 7.02 -11.68 -5.81
N THR A 238 8.31 -11.75 -6.15
CA THR A 238 9.31 -12.49 -5.37
C THR A 238 9.48 -11.90 -3.98
N ARG A 239 9.43 -10.56 -3.85
CA ARG A 239 9.48 -9.90 -2.53
C ARG A 239 8.32 -10.32 -1.62
N ARG A 240 7.13 -10.54 -2.20
CA ARG A 240 5.92 -10.92 -1.47
C ARG A 240 5.84 -12.41 -1.16
N GLU A 241 6.15 -13.27 -2.12
CA GLU A 241 5.89 -14.72 -2.01
C GLU A 241 7.02 -15.49 -1.31
N LEU A 242 8.26 -15.02 -1.41
CA LEU A 242 9.41 -15.75 -0.86
C LEU A 242 9.32 -15.94 0.67
N PRO A 243 8.95 -14.92 1.48
CA PRO A 243 8.75 -15.11 2.92
C PRO A 243 7.76 -16.23 3.25
N ASP A 244 6.57 -16.23 2.63
CA ASP A 244 5.51 -17.22 2.89
C ASP A 244 5.95 -18.66 2.59
N ILE A 245 6.86 -18.83 1.62
CA ILE A 245 7.40 -20.14 1.26
C ILE A 245 8.50 -20.57 2.22
N LEU A 246 9.37 -19.63 2.64
CA LEU A 246 10.43 -19.89 3.60
C LEU A 246 9.89 -20.23 5.00
N GLU A 247 8.76 -19.65 5.42
CA GLU A 247 8.08 -19.94 6.68
C GLU A 247 7.67 -21.41 6.85
N LYS A 248 7.58 -22.16 5.74
CA LYS A 248 7.23 -23.59 5.72
C LYS A 248 8.42 -24.50 6.02
N THR A 249 9.62 -23.95 6.20
CA THR A 249 10.84 -24.73 6.47
C THR A 249 10.73 -25.37 7.88
N PRO A 250 10.83 -26.71 8.01
CA PRO A 250 10.83 -27.37 9.31
C PRO A 250 11.98 -26.89 10.22
N GLY A 251 11.71 -26.79 11.52
CA GLY A 251 12.69 -26.36 12.52
C GLY A 251 12.89 -24.85 12.67
N LEU A 252 12.24 -24.05 11.83
CA LEU A 252 12.30 -22.59 11.87
C LEU A 252 11.50 -22.05 13.07
N ILE A 253 12.15 -21.26 13.93
CA ILE A 253 11.53 -20.62 15.10
C ILE A 253 11.13 -19.19 14.78
N THR A 254 12.04 -18.42 14.16
CA THR A 254 11.76 -17.07 13.67
C THR A 254 12.37 -16.85 12.29
N LEU A 255 11.76 -15.96 11.52
CA LEU A 255 12.22 -15.59 10.19
C LEU A 255 12.19 -14.08 10.01
N SER A 256 13.35 -13.51 9.71
CA SER A 256 13.51 -12.10 9.33
C SER A 256 14.06 -12.03 7.91
N VAL A 257 13.24 -11.55 6.97
CA VAL A 257 13.59 -11.50 5.55
C VAL A 257 13.56 -10.06 5.07
N ASN A 258 14.74 -9.55 4.72
CA ASN A 258 14.92 -8.22 4.15
C ASN A 258 15.28 -8.34 2.66
N LEU A 259 14.27 -8.17 1.82
CA LEU A 259 14.39 -8.21 0.36
C LEU A 259 14.29 -6.81 -0.21
N ARG A 260 15.37 -6.36 -0.87
CA ARG A 260 15.39 -5.10 -1.60
C ARG A 260 15.23 -5.37 -3.09
N ILE A 261 14.27 -4.71 -3.72
CA ILE A 261 14.13 -4.76 -5.16
C ILE A 261 15.30 -4.02 -5.77
N LYS A 262 16.00 -4.67 -6.68
CA LYS A 262 17.01 -4.03 -7.52
C LYS A 262 16.66 -4.37 -8.96
N SER A 263 16.24 -3.36 -9.73
CA SER A 263 15.94 -3.60 -11.14
C SER A 263 17.24 -3.93 -11.87
N GLU A 264 17.22 -5.06 -12.58
CA GLU A 264 18.26 -5.44 -13.53
C GLU A 264 18.43 -4.35 -14.62
N ASP A 265 17.37 -3.56 -14.82
CA ASP A 265 17.32 -2.38 -15.67
C ASP A 265 18.41 -1.36 -15.33
N GLU A 266 18.66 -0.99 -14.07
CA GLU A 266 19.71 0.01 -13.77
C GLU A 266 21.12 -0.43 -14.19
N PHE A 267 21.42 -1.73 -14.09
CA PHE A 267 22.71 -2.29 -14.49
C PHE A 267 22.84 -2.42 -16.01
N GLU A 268 21.79 -2.90 -16.69
CA GLU A 268 21.76 -2.93 -18.16
C GLU A 268 21.77 -1.53 -18.78
N GLN A 269 21.01 -0.60 -18.22
CA GLN A 269 20.93 0.80 -18.66
C GLN A 269 22.30 1.47 -18.53
N ARG A 270 23.00 1.27 -17.40
CA ARG A 270 24.36 1.75 -17.21
C ARG A 270 25.33 1.14 -18.22
N ASN A 271 25.25 -0.15 -18.49
CA ASN A 271 26.10 -0.82 -19.49
C ASN A 271 25.83 -0.33 -20.93
N LYS A 272 24.57 -0.10 -21.29
CA LYS A 272 24.17 0.50 -22.57
C LYS A 272 24.71 1.93 -22.70
N ALA A 273 24.59 2.73 -21.64
CA ALA A 273 25.14 4.10 -21.60
C ALA A 273 26.68 4.12 -21.71
N LEU A 274 27.39 3.18 -21.06
CA LEU A 274 28.84 3.06 -21.16
C LEU A 274 29.30 2.70 -22.58
N LYS A 275 28.62 1.75 -23.24
CA LYS A 275 28.90 1.40 -24.65
C LYS A 275 28.66 2.58 -25.59
N MET A 276 27.58 3.33 -25.38
CA MET A 276 27.29 4.54 -26.14
C MET A 276 28.40 5.59 -25.94
N ALA A 277 28.80 5.86 -24.70
CA ALA A 277 29.90 6.78 -24.40
C ALA A 277 31.21 6.36 -25.08
N GLN A 278 31.53 5.07 -25.09
CA GLN A 278 32.71 4.55 -25.79
C GLN A 278 32.65 4.80 -27.30
N ASN A 279 31.50 4.59 -27.94
CA ASN A 279 31.34 4.83 -29.37
C ASN A 279 31.45 6.32 -29.72
N LEU A 280 30.85 7.20 -28.91
CA LEU A 280 30.97 8.65 -29.09
C LEU A 280 32.43 9.11 -28.95
N ARG A 281 33.19 8.57 -27.99
CA ARG A 281 34.63 8.89 -27.82
C ARG A 281 35.48 8.47 -29.02
N LYS A 282 35.10 7.41 -29.73
CA LYS A 282 35.84 6.93 -30.91
C LYS A 282 35.58 7.76 -32.16
N ASN A 283 34.56 8.62 -32.17
CA ASN A 283 34.24 9.44 -33.33
C ASN A 283 35.18 10.66 -33.38
N PRO A 284 36.05 10.80 -34.42
CA PRO A 284 36.99 11.91 -34.52
C PRO A 284 36.31 13.28 -34.56
N ALA A 285 35.08 13.36 -35.09
CA ALA A 285 34.32 14.59 -35.14
C ALA A 285 33.92 15.12 -33.74
N LEU A 286 33.91 14.25 -32.71
CA LEU A 286 33.53 14.61 -31.35
C LEU A 286 34.73 14.86 -30.42
N GLN A 287 35.95 14.94 -30.97
CA GLN A 287 37.12 15.36 -30.22
C GLN A 287 36.95 16.80 -29.72
N GLY A 288 37.41 17.08 -28.51
CA GLY A 288 37.29 18.40 -27.89
C GLY A 288 35.91 18.72 -27.28
N THR A 289 34.93 17.80 -27.34
CA THR A 289 33.56 18.04 -26.84
C THR A 289 33.40 17.71 -25.35
N GLN A 290 32.36 18.26 -24.72
CA GLN A 290 31.95 17.94 -23.35
C GLN A 290 30.52 17.40 -23.35
N ILE A 291 30.35 16.08 -23.39
CA ILE A 291 29.04 15.42 -23.52
C ILE A 291 28.79 14.48 -22.34
N ARG A 292 27.63 14.62 -21.71
CA ARG A 292 27.09 13.72 -20.69
C ARG A 292 25.94 12.91 -21.28
N ILE A 293 25.90 11.63 -20.93
CA ILE A 293 24.87 10.69 -21.38
C ILE A 293 24.08 10.22 -20.16
N ALA A 294 22.79 10.50 -20.14
CA ALA A 294 21.85 9.92 -19.19
C ALA A 294 20.97 8.88 -19.90
N TYR A 295 20.62 7.81 -19.19
CA TYR A 295 19.77 6.75 -19.72
C TYR A 295 18.64 6.48 -18.74
N LEU A 296 17.41 6.48 -19.22
CA LEU A 296 16.21 6.14 -18.46
C LEU A 296 15.18 5.53 -19.40
N ASP A 297 14.59 4.39 -19.04
CA ASP A 297 13.44 3.77 -19.73
C ASP A 297 13.56 3.76 -21.27
N ASN A 298 14.64 3.16 -21.77
CA ASN A 298 14.95 3.03 -23.20
C ASN A 298 15.14 4.35 -23.97
N THR A 299 15.34 5.45 -23.24
CA THR A 299 15.65 6.78 -23.77
C THR A 299 17.04 7.21 -23.34
N ALA A 300 17.88 7.59 -24.31
CA ALA A 300 19.19 8.18 -24.04
C ALA A 300 19.12 9.70 -24.29
N THR A 301 19.51 10.46 -23.27
CA THR A 301 19.57 11.92 -23.33
C THR A 301 21.03 12.35 -23.39
N LEU A 302 21.38 13.07 -24.46
CA LEU A 302 22.69 13.69 -24.63
C LEU A 302 22.62 15.15 -24.21
N GLU A 303 23.47 15.53 -23.27
CA GLU A 303 23.57 16.90 -22.76
C GLU A 303 25.02 17.35 -22.78
N GLY A 304 25.28 18.63 -23.02
CA GLY A 304 26.65 19.14 -22.98
C GLY A 304 26.93 20.23 -24.00
N LEU A 305 28.22 20.44 -24.29
CA LEU A 305 28.73 21.55 -25.08
C LEU A 305 29.54 21.02 -26.27
N VAL A 306 29.29 21.60 -27.44
CA VAL A 306 30.04 21.39 -28.69
C VAL A 306 30.31 22.73 -29.37
N THR A 307 31.28 22.79 -30.28
CA THR A 307 31.67 24.05 -30.94
C THR A 307 31.01 24.29 -32.30
N SER A 308 30.29 23.31 -32.83
CA SER A 308 29.57 23.46 -34.10
C SER A 308 28.29 22.64 -34.20
N ALA A 309 27.39 23.09 -35.08
CA ALA A 309 26.18 22.35 -35.44
C ALA A 309 26.50 20.96 -36.02
N SER A 310 27.60 20.85 -36.77
CA SER A 310 28.08 19.58 -37.33
C SER A 310 28.47 18.58 -36.23
N GLN A 311 29.12 19.03 -35.15
CA GLN A 311 29.42 18.17 -34.00
C GLN A 311 28.15 17.73 -33.26
N LYS A 312 27.19 18.65 -33.08
CA LYS A 312 25.88 18.32 -32.50
C LYS A 312 25.17 17.22 -33.30
N GLN A 313 25.20 17.31 -34.63
CA GLN A 313 24.60 16.31 -35.52
C GLN A 313 25.37 14.98 -35.49
N ALA A 314 26.70 15.02 -35.48
CA ALA A 314 27.55 13.84 -35.37
C ALA A 314 27.30 13.08 -34.05
N ALA A 315 27.07 13.78 -32.95
CA ALA A 315 26.73 13.17 -31.66
C ALA A 315 25.39 12.43 -31.70
N THR A 316 24.36 13.02 -32.34
CA THR A 316 23.06 12.36 -32.54
C THR A 316 23.21 11.07 -33.35
N LEU A 317 23.90 11.14 -34.49
CA LEU A 317 24.06 9.99 -35.39
C LEU A 317 24.86 8.87 -34.73
N ALA A 318 25.95 9.22 -34.03
CA ALA A 318 26.75 8.26 -33.28
C ALA A 318 25.93 7.56 -32.18
N ALA A 319 25.03 8.29 -31.49
CA ALA A 319 24.15 7.71 -30.48
C ALA A 319 23.09 6.78 -31.10
N ILE A 320 22.47 7.17 -32.22
CA ILE A 320 21.51 6.32 -32.96
C ILE A 320 22.17 5.02 -33.43
N TRP A 321 23.38 5.10 -33.98
CA TRP A 321 24.11 3.92 -34.45
C TRP A 321 24.61 3.02 -33.32
N SER A 322 24.74 3.54 -32.10
CA SER A 322 25.12 2.72 -30.94
C SER A 322 24.04 1.71 -30.55
N ASN A 323 22.76 2.03 -30.78
CA ASN A 323 21.65 1.11 -30.60
C ASN A 323 20.39 1.66 -31.30
N LYS A 324 19.96 0.97 -32.36
CA LYS A 324 18.86 1.38 -33.24
C LYS A 324 17.48 1.39 -32.58
N ASN A 325 17.33 0.72 -31.42
CA ASN A 325 16.06 0.60 -30.71
C ASN A 325 15.91 1.63 -29.57
N LEU A 326 16.81 2.62 -29.49
CA LEU A 326 16.76 3.67 -28.47
C LEU A 326 16.10 4.94 -28.98
N LYS A 327 15.29 5.56 -28.13
CA LYS A 327 14.87 6.95 -28.32
C LYS A 327 16.02 7.87 -27.93
N ILE A 328 16.44 8.77 -28.82
CA ILE A 328 17.53 9.72 -28.55
C ILE A 328 16.95 11.13 -28.38
N ILE A 329 17.28 11.77 -27.26
CA ILE A 329 17.00 13.19 -26.99
C ILE A 329 18.33 13.94 -27.03
N ASN A 330 18.46 14.94 -27.90
CA ASN A 330 19.67 15.74 -28.02
C ASN A 330 19.46 17.16 -27.44
N ASN A 331 19.97 17.37 -26.24
CA ASN A 331 19.99 18.63 -25.51
C ASN A 331 21.39 19.27 -25.51
N ILE A 332 22.26 18.91 -26.46
CA ILE A 332 23.59 19.50 -26.60
C ILE A 332 23.47 20.95 -27.07
N SER A 333 24.23 21.85 -26.45
CA SER A 333 24.32 23.26 -26.81
C SER A 333 25.56 23.53 -27.67
N VAL A 334 25.41 24.40 -28.67
CA VAL A 334 26.51 24.84 -29.53
C VAL A 334 27.03 26.18 -29.01
N ILE A 335 28.33 26.29 -28.75
CA ILE A 335 28.98 27.50 -28.21
C ILE A 335 30.28 27.79 -28.96
N ASP A 336 30.78 29.02 -28.92
CA ASP A 336 31.95 29.41 -29.73
C ASP A 336 33.28 28.76 -29.26
N HIS A 337 33.41 28.50 -27.96
CA HIS A 337 34.59 27.85 -27.37
C HIS A 337 34.22 27.10 -26.09
N ILE A 338 34.83 25.92 -25.87
CA ILE A 338 34.64 25.11 -24.66
C ILE A 338 35.77 25.40 -23.68
N GLN A 339 35.43 25.75 -22.44
CA GLN A 339 36.40 25.91 -21.36
C GLN A 339 36.57 24.60 -20.57
N GLY A 340 37.82 24.26 -20.24
CA GLY A 340 38.17 23.05 -19.50
C GLY A 340 38.38 21.81 -20.37
N ASN A 341 38.68 20.68 -19.72
CA ASN A 341 39.04 19.44 -20.42
C ASN A 341 37.82 18.83 -21.15
N ALA A 342 38.06 18.32 -22.35
CA ALA A 342 37.07 17.55 -23.10
C ALA A 342 36.71 16.26 -22.36
N TYR A 343 35.43 15.89 -22.37
CA TYR A 343 34.97 14.63 -21.80
C TYR A 343 33.72 14.12 -22.49
N ILE A 344 33.58 12.80 -22.55
CA ILE A 344 32.31 12.15 -22.86
C ILE A 344 32.07 11.12 -21.77
N LYS A 345 31.05 11.28 -20.92
CA LYS A 345 30.83 10.39 -19.76
C LYS A 345 29.37 10.06 -19.52
N VAL A 346 29.13 8.95 -18.84
CA VAL A 346 27.80 8.58 -18.35
C VAL A 346 27.52 9.37 -17.06
N ALA A 347 26.29 9.84 -16.91
CA ALA A 347 25.80 10.57 -15.74
C ALA A 347 25.90 9.75 -14.44
#